data_AF-A0A1J5PU04-F1
#
_entry.id   AF-A0A1J5PU04-F1
#
_cell.length_a   1.000
_cell.length_b   1.000
_cell.length_c   1.000
_cell.angle_alpha   90.00
_cell.angle_beta   90.00
_cell.angle_gamma   90.00
#
_symmetry.space_group_name_H-M   'P 1'
#
loop_
_entity.id
_entity.type
_entity.pdbx_description
1 polymer ?
#
loop_
_entity_poly.entity_id
_entity_poly.type
_entity_poly.pdbx_seq_one_letter_code
_entity_poly.pdbx_strand_id
1 'polypeptide(L)'
;MRGIAAVPELFLNARGEPLTRAGFEYILNKHAHAAEVHCPSLSTKRISPHVLRHTCALTILQATKDIRKVALWLGHAHIQTTEIYTRADPSVKLEALESVIAPKLRSGRFKATDKLIASLNPRSLMQSHKPTN
;
A
#
# COMPACT_ATOMS: atom_id res chain seq x y z
N MET A 1 27.35 9.73 -27.24
CA MET A 1 26.12 10.51 -26.94
C MET A 1 25.08 10.14 -27.98
N ARG A 2 23.90 9.65 -27.58
CA ARG A 2 22.78 9.50 -28.53
C ARG A 2 22.39 10.91 -28.97
N GLY A 3 22.22 11.12 -30.28
CA GLY A 3 22.09 12.44 -30.90
C GLY A 3 20.83 13.21 -30.51
N ILE A 4 20.58 14.33 -31.21
CA ILE A 4 19.40 15.18 -31.01
C ILE A 4 18.14 14.32 -31.16
N ALA A 5 17.31 14.27 -30.11
CA ALA A 5 16.04 13.57 -30.13
C ALA A 5 15.07 14.27 -31.09
N ALA A 6 14.43 13.50 -31.98
CA ALA A 6 13.44 14.04 -32.92
C ALA A 6 12.10 14.39 -32.25
N VAL A 7 11.94 14.02 -30.97
CA VAL A 7 10.70 14.14 -30.19
C VAL A 7 11.03 14.65 -28.78
N PRO A 8 10.13 15.39 -28.10
CA PRO A 8 10.40 16.02 -26.80
C PRO A 8 10.51 15.02 -25.63
N GLU A 9 10.16 13.75 -25.83
CA GLU A 9 10.17 12.73 -24.80
C GLU A 9 11.59 12.37 -24.35
N LEU A 10 11.78 12.30 -23.03
CA LEU A 10 13.07 11.97 -22.42
C LEU A 10 13.53 10.53 -22.71
N PHE A 11 12.58 9.60 -22.80
CA PHE A 11 12.85 8.18 -23.02
C PHE A 11 12.43 7.76 -24.42
N LEU A 12 13.40 7.29 -25.19
CA LEU A 12 13.21 6.86 -26.57
C LEU A 12 13.49 5.36 -26.74
N ASN A 13 12.83 4.77 -27.72
CA ASN A 13 13.12 3.42 -28.18
C ASN A 13 14.34 3.40 -29.14
N ALA A 14 14.72 2.21 -29.62
CA ALA A 14 15.87 2.04 -30.51
C ALA A 14 15.72 2.73 -31.89
N ARG A 15 14.48 3.06 -32.30
CA ARG A 15 14.15 3.80 -33.52
C ARG A 15 14.11 5.32 -33.32
N GLY A 16 14.35 5.81 -32.09
CA GLY A 16 14.28 7.23 -31.77
C GLY A 16 12.87 7.77 -31.54
N GLU A 17 11.86 6.90 -31.43
CA GLU A 17 10.48 7.27 -31.13
C GLU A 17 10.24 7.21 -29.61
N PRO A 18 9.15 7.81 -29.10
CA PRO A 18 8.81 7.74 -27.68
C PRO A 18 8.74 6.30 -27.14
N LEU A 19 9.33 6.07 -25.97
CA LEU A 19 9.27 4.76 -25.31
C LEU A 19 7.85 4.50 -24.78
N THR A 20 7.24 3.41 -25.24
CA THR A 20 5.92 2.99 -24.77
C THR A 20 6.02 2.20 -23.47
N ARG A 21 4.91 2.10 -22.74
CA ARG A 21 4.81 1.24 -21.56
C ARG A 21 5.17 -0.22 -21.85
N ALA A 22 4.64 -0.78 -22.93
CA ALA A 22 4.95 -2.15 -23.34
C ALA A 22 6.45 -2.31 -23.69
N GLY A 23 7.05 -1.29 -24.32
CA GLY A 23 8.49 -1.26 -24.57
C GLY A 23 9.32 -1.26 -23.29
N PHE A 24 8.91 -0.50 -22.28
CA PHE A 24 9.54 -0.53 -20.96
C PHE A 24 9.40 -1.90 -20.27
N GLU A 25 8.20 -2.50 -20.30
CA GLU A 25 7.95 -3.85 -19.77
C GLU A 25 8.84 -4.89 -20.46
N TYR A 26 9.00 -4.81 -21.78
CA TYR A 26 9.90 -5.68 -22.54
C TYR A 26 11.37 -5.52 -22.12
N ILE A 27 11.86 -4.28 -22.01
CA ILE A 27 13.24 -3.99 -21.57
C ILE A 27 13.46 -4.50 -20.15
N LEU A 28 12.50 -4.29 -19.26
CA LEU A 28 12.56 -4.76 -17.88
C LEU A 28 12.67 -6.29 -17.82
N ASN A 29 11.82 -7.01 -18.55
CA ASN A 29 11.87 -8.47 -18.59
C ASN A 29 13.19 -8.99 -19.14
N LYS A 30 13.73 -8.34 -20.20
CA LYS A 30 15.05 -8.67 -20.74
C LYS A 30 16.14 -8.57 -19.69
N HIS A 31 16.15 -7.49 -18.90
CA HIS A 31 17.15 -7.29 -17.85
C HIS A 31 16.93 -8.20 -16.63
N ALA A 32 15.67 -8.47 -16.26
CA ALA A 32 15.35 -9.44 -15.22
C ALA A 32 15.92 -10.81 -15.54
N HIS A 33 15.71 -11.29 -16.78
CA HIS A 33 16.21 -12.58 -17.21
C HIS A 33 17.74 -12.65 -17.28
N ALA A 34 18.40 -11.58 -17.73
CA ALA A 34 19.85 -11.48 -17.67
C ALA A 34 20.39 -11.51 -16.23
N ALA A 35 19.68 -10.89 -15.29
CA ALA A 35 20.07 -10.86 -13.88
C ALA A 35 19.90 -12.22 -13.17
N GLU A 36 19.01 -13.10 -13.66
CA GLU A 36 18.83 -14.45 -13.11
C GLU A 36 20.13 -15.28 -13.13
N VAL A 37 21.01 -15.03 -14.11
CA VAL A 37 22.32 -15.70 -14.21
C VAL A 37 23.18 -15.48 -12.97
N HIS A 38 23.12 -14.27 -12.39
CA HIS A 38 23.88 -13.90 -11.20
C HIS A 38 23.05 -13.97 -9.93
N CYS A 39 21.72 -13.97 -10.04
CA CYS A 39 20.79 -14.03 -8.93
C CYS A 39 19.66 -15.02 -9.26
N PRO A 40 19.88 -16.34 -9.09
CA PRO A 40 18.91 -17.37 -9.43
C PRO A 40 17.56 -17.21 -8.72
N SER A 41 17.54 -16.55 -7.55
CA SER A 41 16.32 -16.24 -6.79
C SER A 41 15.37 -15.28 -7.51
N LEU A 42 15.79 -14.62 -8.58
CA LEU A 42 14.92 -13.77 -9.40
C LEU A 42 13.99 -14.59 -10.32
N SER A 43 14.38 -15.82 -10.70
CA SER A 43 13.61 -16.67 -11.63
C SER A 43 12.19 -17.00 -11.13
N THR A 44 11.99 -17.02 -9.81
CA THR A 44 10.71 -17.31 -9.18
C THR A 44 9.93 -16.07 -8.78
N LYS A 45 10.51 -14.87 -8.98
CA LYS A 45 9.90 -13.60 -8.55
C LYS A 45 9.13 -12.94 -9.69
N ARG A 46 7.96 -12.38 -9.35
CA ARG A 46 7.20 -11.54 -10.27
C ARG A 46 7.83 -10.14 -10.35
N ILE A 47 8.45 -9.82 -11.48
CA ILE A 47 9.04 -8.50 -11.74
C ILE A 47 8.16 -7.77 -12.77
N SER A 48 7.70 -6.57 -12.42
CA SER A 48 6.94 -5.70 -13.32
C SER A 48 7.11 -4.23 -12.91
N PRO A 49 6.77 -3.25 -13.76
CA PRO A 49 6.90 -1.83 -13.42
C PRO A 49 6.10 -1.46 -12.16
N HIS A 50 4.92 -2.05 -11.98
CA HIS A 50 4.10 -1.84 -10.80
C HIS A 50 4.76 -2.41 -9.53
N VAL A 51 5.36 -3.60 -9.62
CA VAL A 51 6.09 -4.21 -8.49
C VAL A 51 7.30 -3.35 -8.12
N LEU A 52 8.07 -2.88 -9.09
CA LEU A 52 9.20 -1.99 -8.84
C LEU A 52 8.77 -0.70 -8.13
N ARG A 53 7.67 -0.08 -8.58
CA ARG A 53 7.09 1.12 -7.94
C ARG A 53 6.69 0.82 -6.49
N HIS A 54 6.08 -0.32 -6.25
CA HIS A 54 5.67 -0.74 -4.90
C HIS A 54 6.87 -0.99 -3.99
N THR A 55 7.90 -1.69 -4.47
CA THR A 55 9.14 -1.91 -3.72
C THR A 55 9.82 -0.59 -3.39
N CYS A 56 9.94 0.33 -4.35
CA CYS A 56 10.50 1.66 -4.12
C CYS A 56 9.74 2.42 -3.03
N ALA A 57 8.41 2.41 -3.09
CA ALA A 57 7.55 3.04 -2.09
C ALA A 57 7.77 2.47 -0.68
N LEU A 58 7.83 1.14 -0.57
CA LEU A 58 8.09 0.47 0.71
C LEU A 58 9.50 0.77 1.24
N THR A 59 10.52 0.78 0.38
CA THR A 59 11.88 1.15 0.78
C THR A 59 11.94 2.57 1.32
N ILE A 60 11.24 3.52 0.67
CA ILE A 60 11.14 4.90 1.16
C ILE A 60 10.37 4.96 2.48
N LEU A 61 9.27 4.19 2.61
CA LEU A 61 8.50 4.14 3.86
C LEU A 61 9.35 3.64 5.03
N GLN A 62 10.07 2.54 4.83
CA GLN A 62 10.95 1.95 5.83
C GLN A 62 12.06 2.93 6.26
N ALA A 63 12.64 3.66 5.32
CA ALA A 63 13.69 4.63 5.61
C ALA A 63 13.16 5.90 6.32
N THR A 64 11.95 6.34 5.98
CA THR A 64 11.44 7.64 6.45
C THR A 64 10.44 7.55 7.60
N LYS A 65 9.85 6.38 7.82
CA LYS A 65 8.69 6.13 8.69
C LYS A 65 7.54 7.15 8.51
N ASP A 66 7.48 7.86 7.38
CA ASP A 66 6.48 8.91 7.12
C ASP A 66 5.81 8.66 5.76
N ILE A 67 4.59 8.17 5.84
CA ILE A 67 3.75 7.85 4.69
C ILE A 67 3.43 9.07 3.81
N ARG A 68 3.45 10.28 4.38
CA ARG A 68 3.21 11.52 3.62
C ARG A 68 4.40 11.83 2.69
N LYS A 69 5.63 11.50 3.14
CA LYS A 69 6.82 11.63 2.30
C LYS A 69 6.78 10.65 1.14
N VAL A 70 6.35 9.40 1.38
CA VAL A 70 6.18 8.39 0.33
C VAL A 70 5.16 8.84 -0.73
N ALA A 71 4.02 9.40 -0.30
CA ALA A 71 3.00 9.92 -1.22
C ALA A 71 3.53 11.07 -2.09
N LEU A 72 4.29 12.00 -1.50
CA LEU A 72 4.93 13.10 -2.21
C LEU A 72 5.95 12.60 -3.26
N TRP A 73 6.79 11.64 -2.88
CA TRP A 73 7.80 11.06 -3.76
C TRP A 73 7.22 10.25 -4.93
N LEU A 74 6.03 9.68 -4.77
CA LEU A 74 5.34 8.96 -5.84
C LEU A 74 4.45 9.87 -6.71
N GLY A 75 4.29 11.14 -6.36
CA GLY A 75 3.56 12.13 -7.17
C GLY A 75 2.05 11.87 -7.30
N HIS A 76 1.43 11.17 -6.34
CA HIS A 76 -0.02 10.95 -6.36
C HIS A 76 -0.76 12.08 -5.63
N ALA A 77 -1.61 12.80 -6.35
CA ALA A 77 -2.63 13.69 -5.79
C ALA A 77 -3.79 12.95 -5.08
N HIS A 78 -3.82 11.61 -5.11
CA HIS A 78 -4.85 10.78 -4.46
C HIS A 78 -4.27 9.88 -3.36
N ILE A 79 -4.76 10.11 -2.13
CA ILE A 79 -4.47 9.39 -0.87
C ILE A 79 -4.98 7.93 -0.85
N GLN A 80 -5.80 7.52 -1.82
CA GLN A 80 -6.42 6.18 -1.84
C GLN A 80 -5.46 5.02 -2.17
N THR A 81 -4.31 5.27 -2.80
CA THR A 81 -3.28 4.22 -3.03
C THR A 81 -2.29 4.08 -1.88
N THR A 82 -2.36 4.95 -0.87
CA THR A 82 -1.43 4.95 0.28
C THR A 82 -1.89 4.01 1.41
N GLU A 83 -3.19 3.68 1.48
CA GLU A 83 -3.73 2.72 2.47
C GLU A 83 -3.16 1.30 2.32
N ILE A 84 -2.68 0.93 1.13
CA ILE A 84 -2.00 -0.35 0.93
C ILE A 84 -0.70 -0.39 1.73
N TYR A 85 -0.01 0.75 1.92
CA TYR A 85 1.24 0.80 2.65
C TYR A 85 1.07 0.75 4.18
N THR A 86 -0.02 1.33 4.72
CA THR A 86 -0.36 1.16 6.15
C THR A 86 -0.74 -0.28 6.51
N ARG A 87 -1.31 -1.04 5.57
CA ARG A 87 -1.59 -2.47 5.77
C ARG A 87 -0.36 -3.37 5.59
N ALA A 88 0.63 -2.93 4.80
CA ALA A 88 1.80 -3.73 4.48
C ALA A 88 2.87 -3.73 5.58
N ASP A 89 2.88 -2.75 6.47
CA ASP A 89 3.88 -2.65 7.53
C ASP A 89 3.31 -3.06 8.91
N PRO A 90 3.45 -4.33 9.32
CA PRO A 90 3.07 -4.75 10.66
C PRO A 90 3.99 -4.17 11.73
N SER A 91 5.17 -3.64 11.39
CA SER A 91 6.14 -3.12 12.37
C SER A 91 5.62 -1.87 13.06
N VAL A 92 4.91 -0.98 12.36
CA VAL A 92 4.25 0.19 12.96
C VAL A 92 3.15 -0.24 13.94
N LYS A 93 2.42 -1.32 13.62
CA LYS A 93 1.41 -1.90 14.50
C LYS A 93 2.03 -2.52 15.75
N LEU A 94 3.14 -3.24 15.58
CA LEU A 94 3.88 -3.85 16.68
C LEU A 94 4.54 -2.80 17.57
N GLU A 95 5.19 -1.79 16.99
CA GLU A 95 5.77 -0.64 17.71
C GLU A 95 4.69 0.14 18.47
N ALA A 96 3.51 0.34 17.88
CA ALA A 96 2.38 0.94 18.58
C ALA A 96 1.87 0.07 19.75
N LEU A 97 1.76 -1.25 19.55
CA LEU A 97 1.37 -2.19 20.60
C LEU A 97 2.40 -2.27 21.73
N GLU A 98 3.69 -2.20 21.41
CA GLU A 98 4.79 -2.19 22.37
C GLU A 98 4.90 -0.85 23.12
N SER A 99 4.57 0.27 22.45
CA SER A 99 4.58 1.60 23.04
C SER A 99 3.41 1.86 24.00
N VAL A 100 2.31 1.13 23.84
CA VAL A 100 1.17 1.22 24.74
C VAL A 100 1.45 0.34 25.95
N ILE A 101 1.72 0.99 27.09
CA ILE A 101 1.60 0.35 28.40
C ILE A 101 0.25 -0.37 28.42
N ALA A 102 0.26 -1.70 28.48
CA ALA A 102 -0.96 -2.49 28.54
C ALA A 102 -1.84 -1.89 29.66
N PRO A 103 -3.03 -1.34 29.34
CA PRO A 103 -3.89 -0.82 30.39
C PRO A 103 -4.12 -1.96 31.36
N LYS A 104 -3.88 -1.73 32.65
CA LYS A 104 -4.15 -2.73 33.69
C LYS A 104 -5.65 -3.05 33.63
N LEU A 105 -6.00 -4.06 32.84
CA LEU A 105 -7.34 -4.60 32.80
C LEU A 105 -7.55 -5.24 34.18
N ARG A 106 -8.33 -4.59 35.03
CA ARG A 106 -8.80 -5.23 36.26
C ARG A 106 -9.61 -6.44 35.81
N SER A 107 -9.10 -7.64 36.08
CA SER A 107 -9.86 -8.87 35.99
C SER A 107 -11.11 -8.71 36.86
N GLY A 108 -12.24 -8.45 36.20
CA GLY A 108 -13.54 -8.34 36.83
C GLY A 108 -14.51 -9.18 36.01
N ARG A 109 -15.38 -9.94 36.67
CA ARG A 109 -16.48 -10.59 35.98
C ARG A 109 -17.39 -9.50 35.43
N PHE A 110 -17.44 -9.37 34.11
CA PHE A 110 -18.37 -8.47 33.46
C PHE A 110 -19.80 -8.90 33.80
N LYS A 111 -20.54 -8.04 34.51
CA LYS A 111 -21.97 -8.23 34.78
C LYS A 111 -22.72 -7.28 33.87
N ALA A 112 -23.33 -7.81 32.82
CA ALA A 112 -24.16 -7.02 31.91
C ALA A 112 -25.29 -6.35 32.70
N THR A 113 -25.48 -5.05 32.49
CA THR A 113 -26.62 -4.32 33.08
C THR A 113 -27.90 -4.71 32.36
N ASP A 114 -29.03 -4.73 33.06
CA ASP A 114 -30.33 -5.07 32.47
C ASP A 114 -30.70 -4.19 31.26
N LYS A 115 -30.26 -2.92 31.25
CA LYS A 115 -30.38 -2.02 30.10
C LYS A 115 -29.63 -2.52 28.87
N LEU A 116 -28.44 -3.09 29.05
CA LEU A 116 -27.63 -3.67 27.97
C LEU A 116 -28.31 -4.94 27.43
N ILE A 117 -28.77 -5.81 28.32
CA ILE A 117 -29.52 -7.03 27.95
C ILE A 117 -30.79 -6.66 27.18
N ALA A 118 -31.51 -5.63 27.63
CA ALA A 118 -32.72 -5.13 26.95
C ALA A 118 -32.42 -4.52 25.57
N SER A 119 -31.26 -3.88 25.38
CA SER A 119 -30.84 -3.33 24.09
C SER A 119 -30.51 -4.39 23.03
N LEU A 120 -30.14 -5.60 23.48
CA LEU A 120 -29.83 -6.73 22.61
C LEU A 120 -31.09 -7.53 22.22
N ASN A 121 -32.26 -7.18 22.77
CA ASN A 121 -33.51 -7.79 22.35
C ASN A 121 -33.94 -7.23 20.98
N PRO A 122 -34.12 -8.08 19.96
CA PRO A 122 -34.44 -7.67 18.60
C PRO A 122 -35.78 -6.93 18.47
N ARG A 123 -36.67 -7.04 19.47
CA ARG A 123 -37.95 -6.29 19.53
C ARG A 123 -37.78 -4.80 19.83
N SER A 124 -36.66 -4.37 20.42
CA SER A 124 -36.38 -2.95 20.72
C SER A 124 -35.96 -2.17 19.47
N LEU A 125 -35.28 -2.84 18.53
CA LEU A 125 -34.78 -2.25 17.28
C LEU A 125 -35.88 -1.93 16.24
N MET A 126 -37.11 -2.43 16.42
CA MET A 126 -38.21 -2.27 15.47
C MET A 126 -39.24 -1.18 15.86
N GLN A 127 -39.04 -0.43 16.95
CA GLN A 127 -40.00 0.62 17.38
C GLN A 127 -39.60 2.06 17.00
N SER A 128 -38.47 2.29 16.33
CA SER A 128 -38.02 3.64 15.96
C SER A 128 -38.22 3.98 14.47
N HIS A 129 -39.40 3.68 13.90
CA HIS A 129 -39.88 4.40 12.71
C HIS A 129 -41.41 4.31 12.60
N LYS A 130 -42.10 5.31 13.17
CA LYS A 130 -43.38 5.79 12.65
C LYS A 130 -43.18 7.26 12.25
N PRO A 131 -43.42 7.64 10.98
CA PRO A 131 -43.41 9.04 10.59
C PRO A 131 -44.63 9.74 11.23
N THR A 132 -44.44 10.97 11.69
CA THR A 132 -45.51 11.84 12.19
C THR A 132 -45.87 12.83 11.09
N ASN A 133 -47.18 12.88 10.79
CA ASN A 133 -47.94 13.70 9.84
C ASN A 133 -47.61 13.60 8.35
#